data_AF-A0A520I1A0-F1
#
_entry.id   AF-A0A520I1A0-F1
#
_cell.length_a   1.000
_cell.length_b   1.000
_cell.length_c   1.000
_cell.angle_alpha   90.00
_cell.angle_beta   90.00
_cell.angle_gamma   90.00
#
_symmetry.space_group_name_H-M   'P 1'
#
loop_
_entity.id
_entity.type
_entity.pdbx_description
1 polymer ?
#
loop_
_entity_poly.entity_id
_entity_poly.type
_entity_poly.pdbx_seq_one_letter_code
_entity_poly.pdbx_strand_id
1 'polypeptide(L)'
;MSDTAEKTDPALWEKVKQEVTAGDKGGAKGEWSARKAQLAVAEYKKRGGGYEGAKDPHNSLHEWSEEDWGTKSGAKSGDTHERYLPKKARAALSDEEYRRTTAKKRADTKKGKQFSAQPDDVAAKVKPYRDHRTKADLYAEAKKRDLPGRSTMSKEQLAKALAD
;
A
#
# COMPACT_ATOMS: atom_id res chain seq x y z
N MET A 1 -8.88 18.42 -7.19
CA MET A 1 -7.83 18.71 -6.21
C MET A 1 -7.03 17.43 -6.06
N SER A 2 -5.70 17.48 -6.13
CA SER A 2 -4.85 16.31 -5.93
C SER A 2 -4.92 15.86 -4.47
N ASP A 3 -5.00 14.56 -4.21
CA ASP A 3 -5.04 13.97 -2.86
C ASP A 3 -3.74 14.23 -2.06
N THR A 4 -2.72 14.79 -2.72
CA THR A 4 -1.39 15.04 -2.17
C THR A 4 -0.98 16.47 -2.40
N ALA A 5 -0.47 17.13 -1.35
CA ALA A 5 0.11 18.46 -1.46
C ALA A 5 1.22 18.51 -2.52
N GLU A 6 1.20 19.57 -3.33
CA GLU A 6 2.13 19.81 -4.42
C GLU A 6 3.46 20.31 -3.87
N LYS A 7 4.58 19.95 -4.50
CA LYS A 7 5.90 20.41 -4.06
C LYS A 7 6.16 21.79 -4.64
N THR A 8 6.50 22.75 -3.80
CA THR A 8 6.79 24.13 -4.23
C THR A 8 8.04 24.23 -5.10
N ASP A 9 8.97 23.28 -4.97
CA ASP A 9 10.16 23.18 -5.81
C ASP A 9 10.38 21.74 -6.32
N PRO A 10 9.80 21.40 -7.48
CA PRO A 10 9.98 20.08 -8.09
C PRO A 10 11.43 19.76 -8.48
N ALA A 11 12.22 20.77 -8.85
CA ALA A 11 13.61 20.58 -9.28
C ALA A 11 14.50 20.22 -8.09
N LEU A 12 14.33 20.91 -6.96
CA LEU A 12 15.00 20.55 -5.71
C LEU A 12 14.60 19.15 -5.25
N TRP A 13 13.32 18.79 -5.37
CA TRP A 13 12.86 17.44 -5.03
C TRP A 13 13.55 16.36 -5.85
N GLU A 14 13.61 16.49 -7.17
CA GLU A 14 14.27 15.50 -8.02
C GLU A 14 15.77 15.40 -7.73
N LYS A 15 16.45 16.52 -7.44
CA LYS A 15 17.85 16.51 -7.00
C LYS A 15 18.03 15.73 -5.70
N VAL A 16 17.23 16.04 -4.67
CA VAL A 16 17.29 15.33 -3.37
C VAL A 16 16.98 13.84 -3.54
N LYS A 17 15.98 13.50 -4.34
CA LYS A 17 15.61 12.12 -4.62
C LYS A 17 16.75 11.36 -5.28
N GLN A 18 17.43 11.95 -6.27
CA GLN A 18 18.59 11.34 -6.92
C GLN A 18 19.74 11.12 -5.93
N GLU A 19 20.10 12.14 -5.14
CA GLU A 19 21.19 12.04 -4.15
C GLU A 19 20.92 10.95 -3.09
N VAL A 20 19.70 10.91 -2.54
CA VAL A 20 19.33 9.91 -1.54
C VAL A 20 19.24 8.50 -2.15
N THR A 21 18.78 8.38 -3.39
CA THR A 21 18.75 7.09 -4.12
C THR A 21 20.18 6.57 -4.35
N ALA A 22 21.10 7.43 -4.76
CA ALA A 22 22.50 7.08 -5.02
C ALA A 22 23.29 6.71 -3.75
N GLY A 23 22.86 7.18 -2.58
CA GLY A 23 23.47 6.86 -1.28
C GLY A 23 23.17 5.44 -0.79
N ASP A 24 23.95 4.99 0.20
CA ASP A 24 23.79 3.74 0.94
C ASP A 24 22.92 3.88 2.22
N LYS A 25 22.51 5.11 2.55
CA LYS A 25 21.66 5.39 3.70
C LYS A 25 20.19 5.07 3.40
N GLY A 26 19.57 4.30 4.29
CA GLY A 26 18.15 3.99 4.22
C GLY A 26 17.78 2.90 3.21
N GLY A 27 18.73 2.12 2.70
CA GLY A 27 18.46 1.01 1.79
C GLY A 27 19.67 0.69 0.93
N ALA A 28 19.53 -0.27 0.01
CA ALA A 28 20.59 -0.60 -0.93
C ALA A 28 20.93 0.61 -1.82
N LYS A 29 22.22 0.75 -2.15
CA LYS A 29 22.73 1.82 -3.01
C LYS A 29 22.07 1.76 -4.39
N GLY A 30 21.59 2.89 -4.89
CA GLY A 30 20.91 3.00 -6.18
C GLY A 30 19.43 2.59 -6.18
N GLU A 31 18.91 2.05 -5.08
CA GLU A 31 17.50 1.67 -4.98
C GLU A 31 16.66 2.70 -4.23
N TRP A 32 15.39 2.83 -4.62
CA TRP A 32 14.41 3.63 -3.89
C TRP A 32 13.69 2.77 -2.85
N SER A 33 13.66 3.22 -1.60
CA SER A 33 13.02 2.52 -0.48
C SER A 33 12.12 3.47 0.31
N ALA A 34 11.23 2.94 1.13
CA ALA A 34 10.40 3.76 2.04
C ALA A 34 11.25 4.60 3.00
N ARG A 35 12.36 4.04 3.51
CA ARG A 35 13.26 4.77 4.40
C ARG A 35 14.02 5.88 3.66
N LYS A 36 14.41 5.65 2.40
CA LYS A 36 14.96 6.69 1.53
C LYS A 36 13.94 7.77 1.22
N ALA A 37 12.68 7.43 1.00
CA ALA A 37 11.60 8.41 0.84
C ALA A 37 11.47 9.32 2.08
N GLN A 38 11.54 8.75 3.29
CA GLN A 38 11.54 9.54 4.53
C GLN A 38 12.76 10.48 4.62
N LEU A 39 13.96 9.99 4.29
CA LEU A 39 15.18 10.79 4.27
C LEU A 39 15.11 11.91 3.23
N ALA A 40 14.61 11.63 2.03
CA ALA A 40 14.42 12.61 0.98
C ALA A 40 13.43 13.70 1.38
N VAL A 41 12.32 13.36 2.05
CA VAL A 41 11.36 14.35 2.56
C VAL A 41 12.02 15.26 3.61
N ALA A 42 12.79 14.69 4.53
CA ALA A 42 13.50 15.46 5.54
C ALA A 42 14.55 16.39 4.92
N GLU A 43 15.35 15.89 3.97
CA GLU A 43 16.38 16.67 3.29
C GLU A 43 15.80 17.75 2.38
N TYR A 44 14.71 17.45 1.65
CA TYR A 44 13.98 18.42 0.83
C TYR A 44 13.52 19.61 1.69
N LYS A 45 12.89 19.34 2.83
CA LYS A 45 12.48 20.40 3.78
C LYS A 45 13.67 21.18 4.34
N LYS A 46 14.75 20.48 4.70
CA LYS A 46 15.98 21.11 5.19
C LYS A 46 16.59 22.08 4.18
N ARG A 47 16.47 21.78 2.89
CA ARG A 47 16.93 22.63 1.78
C ARG A 47 15.94 23.72 1.36
N GLY A 48 14.89 23.95 2.15
CA GLY A 48 13.88 24.99 1.87
C GLY A 48 12.69 24.52 1.02
N GLY A 49 12.62 23.23 0.70
CA GLY A 49 11.50 22.65 -0.03
C GLY A 49 10.20 22.66 0.77
N GLY A 50 9.15 23.24 0.19
CA GLY A 50 7.82 23.36 0.77
C GLY A 50 6.77 22.48 0.07
N TYR A 51 5.56 22.52 0.62
CA TYR A 51 4.39 21.87 0.05
C TYR A 51 3.21 22.85 0.04
N GLU A 52 2.47 22.90 -1.06
CA GLU A 52 1.27 23.71 -1.26
C GLU A 52 0.02 22.83 -1.42
N GLY A 53 -1.11 23.34 -0.95
CA GLY A 53 -2.38 22.61 -0.95
C GLY A 53 -2.74 21.99 0.39
N ALA A 54 -4.04 21.81 0.60
CA ALA A 54 -4.57 21.15 1.79
C ALA A 54 -4.22 19.65 1.77
N LYS A 55 -3.92 19.10 2.94
CA LYS A 55 -3.88 17.64 3.09
C LYS A 55 -5.30 17.11 3.01
N ASP A 56 -5.54 16.17 2.11
CA ASP A 56 -6.82 15.48 2.08
C ASP A 56 -6.97 14.61 3.35
N PRO A 57 -7.99 14.83 4.18
CA PRO A 57 -8.27 13.98 5.33
C PRO A 57 -8.66 12.55 4.95
N HIS A 58 -9.08 12.29 3.71
CA HIS A 58 -9.43 10.99 3.16
C HIS A 58 -8.32 10.38 2.30
N ASN A 59 -7.06 10.75 2.53
CA ASN A 59 -5.96 10.15 1.79
C ASN A 59 -5.77 8.65 2.17
N SER A 60 -5.51 7.83 1.15
CA SER A 60 -5.37 6.37 1.30
C SER A 60 -4.28 5.94 2.29
N LEU A 61 -3.24 6.76 2.48
CA LEU A 61 -2.16 6.47 3.45
C LEU A 61 -2.62 6.68 4.89
N HIS A 62 -3.49 7.65 5.13
CA HIS A 62 -4.08 7.91 6.43
C HIS A 62 -5.03 6.78 6.79
N GLU A 63 -5.93 6.40 5.88
CA GLU A 63 -6.79 5.22 6.09
C GLU A 63 -5.97 3.98 6.39
N TRP A 64 -4.91 3.71 5.62
CA TRP A 64 -4.00 2.59 5.84
C TRP A 64 -3.34 2.62 7.22
N SER A 65 -3.00 3.81 7.73
CA SER A 65 -2.32 3.99 9.02
C SER A 65 -3.25 3.82 10.22
N GLU A 66 -4.55 4.05 10.04
CA GLU A 66 -5.56 3.84 11.09
C GLU A 66 -5.99 2.36 11.20
N GLU A 67 -5.65 1.54 10.21
CA GLU A 67 -5.97 0.12 10.27
C GLU A 67 -5.16 -0.64 11.33
N ASP A 68 -5.85 -1.55 12.02
CA ASP A 68 -5.22 -2.52 12.93
C ASP A 68 -4.51 -3.61 12.10
N TRP A 69 -3.26 -3.36 11.75
CA TRP A 69 -2.38 -4.31 11.09
C TRP A 69 -1.70 -5.25 12.09
N GLY A 70 -1.62 -6.53 11.75
CA GLY A 70 -1.18 -7.56 12.69
C GLY A 70 -1.30 -8.98 12.16
N THR A 71 -0.98 -9.93 13.03
CA THR A 71 -1.15 -11.37 12.82
C THR A 71 -2.33 -11.86 13.66
N LYS A 72 -2.82 -13.08 13.40
CA LYS A 72 -3.90 -13.70 14.18
C LYS A 72 -3.48 -14.00 15.61
N SER A 73 -2.22 -14.37 15.84
CA SER A 73 -1.69 -14.63 17.19
C SER A 73 -1.29 -13.38 17.97
N GLY A 74 -1.17 -12.22 17.31
CA GLY A 74 -0.58 -11.01 17.89
C GLY A 74 0.95 -11.04 17.95
N ALA A 75 1.59 -12.17 17.64
CA ALA A 75 3.05 -12.26 17.56
C ALA A 75 3.59 -11.54 16.32
N LYS A 76 4.85 -11.09 16.40
CA LYS A 76 5.50 -10.40 15.28
C LYS A 76 5.60 -11.34 14.08
N SER A 77 5.14 -10.85 12.94
CA SER A 77 5.19 -11.58 11.67
C SER A 77 6.63 -11.90 11.22
N GLY A 78 7.61 -11.10 11.65
CA GLY A 78 9.03 -11.38 11.43
C GLY A 78 9.50 -12.68 12.10
N ASP A 79 8.93 -13.01 13.25
CA ASP A 79 9.36 -14.15 14.08
C ASP A 79 8.57 -15.41 13.72
N THR A 80 7.26 -15.29 13.49
CA THR A 80 6.36 -16.44 13.25
C THR A 80 6.11 -16.73 11.78
N HIS A 81 6.46 -15.78 10.91
CA HIS A 81 6.10 -15.74 9.49
C HIS A 81 4.59 -15.89 9.23
N GLU A 82 3.76 -15.56 10.23
CA GLU A 82 2.32 -15.46 10.06
C GLU A 82 1.96 -14.39 9.03
N ARG A 83 0.78 -14.54 8.41
CA ARG A 83 0.32 -13.54 7.47
C ARG A 83 -0.03 -12.24 8.21
N TYR A 84 0.60 -11.15 7.77
CA TYR A 84 0.33 -9.80 8.25
C TYR A 84 -0.75 -9.17 7.37
N LEU A 85 -1.91 -8.88 7.95
CA LEU A 85 -3.11 -8.38 7.27
C LEU A 85 -3.81 -7.35 8.15
N PRO A 86 -4.68 -6.49 7.60
CA PRO A 86 -5.52 -5.65 8.43
C PRO A 86 -6.59 -6.49 9.16
N LYS A 87 -7.04 -6.03 10.32
CA LYS A 87 -7.97 -6.78 11.20
C LYS A 87 -9.22 -7.25 10.49
N LYS A 88 -9.84 -6.41 9.66
CA LYS A 88 -11.05 -6.77 8.88
C LYS A 88 -10.78 -7.92 7.92
N ALA A 89 -9.63 -7.91 7.23
CA ALA A 89 -9.21 -9.02 6.38
C ALA A 89 -8.97 -10.30 7.19
N ARG A 90 -8.33 -10.20 8.37
CA ARG A 90 -8.11 -11.36 9.26
C ARG A 90 -9.44 -11.98 9.70
N ALA A 91 -10.42 -11.15 10.04
CA ALA A 91 -11.75 -11.59 10.49
C ALA A 91 -12.60 -12.20 9.36
N ALA A 92 -12.37 -11.81 8.11
CA ALA A 92 -13.08 -12.37 6.95
C ALA A 92 -12.57 -13.76 6.54
N LEU A 93 -11.37 -14.15 6.98
CA LEU A 93 -10.79 -15.46 6.70
C LEU A 93 -11.28 -16.51 7.68
N SER A 94 -11.57 -17.70 7.17
CA SER A 94 -11.70 -18.89 8.01
C SER A 94 -10.33 -19.27 8.60
N ASP A 95 -10.36 -20.04 9.67
CA ASP A 95 -9.17 -20.57 10.31
C ASP A 95 -8.31 -21.39 9.35
N GLU A 96 -8.95 -22.14 8.46
CA GLU A 96 -8.27 -22.90 7.42
C GLU A 96 -7.62 -22.01 6.36
N GLU A 97 -8.32 -20.99 5.88
CA GLU A 97 -7.79 -20.04 4.89
C GLU A 97 -6.58 -19.29 5.46
N TYR A 98 -6.69 -18.79 6.69
CA TYR A 98 -5.59 -18.10 7.38
C TYR A 98 -4.39 -19.04 7.59
N ARG A 99 -4.63 -20.29 7.99
CA ARG A 99 -3.59 -21.32 8.16
C ARG A 99 -2.89 -21.61 6.83
N ARG A 100 -3.63 -21.80 5.73
CA ARG A 100 -3.06 -22.09 4.40
C ARG A 100 -2.23 -20.94 3.86
N THR A 101 -2.72 -19.70 3.97
CA THR A 101 -1.95 -18.53 3.50
C THR A 101 -0.70 -18.29 4.34
N THR A 102 -0.76 -18.56 5.66
CA THR A 102 0.41 -18.52 6.56
C THR A 102 1.41 -19.62 6.25
N ALA A 103 0.95 -20.86 6.00
CA ALA A 103 1.81 -21.98 5.63
C ALA A 103 2.56 -21.71 4.32
N LYS A 104 1.87 -21.12 3.32
CA LYS A 104 2.51 -20.66 2.09
C LYS A 104 3.60 -19.63 2.35
N LYS A 105 3.32 -18.63 3.19
CA LYS A 105 4.33 -17.62 3.58
C LYS A 105 5.53 -18.27 4.26
N ARG A 106 5.32 -19.14 5.25
CA ARG A 106 6.40 -19.90 5.92
C ARG A 106 7.25 -20.70 4.93
N ALA A 107 6.62 -21.39 3.98
CA ALA A 107 7.33 -22.18 2.98
C ALA A 107 8.15 -21.31 2.02
N ASP A 108 7.62 -20.16 1.58
CA ASP A 108 8.34 -19.21 0.74
C ASP A 108 9.51 -18.54 1.51
N THR A 109 9.29 -18.16 2.77
CA THR A 109 10.36 -17.63 3.63
C THR A 109 11.48 -18.64 3.84
N LYS A 110 11.16 -19.92 4.10
CA LYS A 110 12.16 -21.00 4.23
C LYS A 110 13.00 -21.16 2.96
N LYS A 111 12.45 -20.83 1.79
CA LYS A 111 13.15 -20.82 0.50
C LYS A 111 13.95 -19.54 0.26
N GLY A 112 14.08 -18.65 1.25
CA GLY A 112 14.80 -17.38 1.13
C GLY A 112 14.08 -16.34 0.28
N LYS A 113 12.78 -16.51 -0.03
CA LYS A 113 12.05 -15.52 -0.82
C LYS A 113 11.73 -14.29 0.02
N GLN A 114 12.12 -13.13 -0.47
CA GLN A 114 11.76 -11.84 0.12
C GLN A 114 10.24 -11.60 0.15
N PHE A 115 9.52 -12.08 -0.87
CA PHE A 115 8.08 -11.91 -1.01
C PHE A 115 7.36 -13.25 -1.18
N SER A 116 6.17 -13.36 -0.58
CA SER A 116 5.29 -14.53 -0.70
C SER A 116 3.87 -14.11 -1.08
N ALA A 117 3.45 -14.50 -2.29
CA ALA A 117 2.07 -14.33 -2.73
C ALA A 117 1.10 -15.09 -1.82
N GLN A 118 -0.14 -14.60 -1.72
CA GLN A 118 -1.22 -15.38 -1.11
C GLN A 118 -1.72 -16.41 -2.12
N PRO A 119 -2.32 -17.52 -1.66
CA PRO A 119 -3.15 -18.33 -2.56
C PRO A 119 -4.23 -17.46 -3.21
N ASP A 120 -4.54 -17.68 -4.48
CA ASP A 120 -5.31 -16.73 -5.30
C ASP A 120 -6.72 -16.48 -4.75
N ASP A 121 -7.38 -17.52 -4.24
CA ASP A 121 -8.70 -17.43 -3.62
C ASP A 121 -8.67 -16.61 -2.32
N VAL A 122 -7.65 -16.81 -1.48
CA VAL A 122 -7.43 -15.98 -0.28
C VAL A 122 -7.10 -14.55 -0.68
N ALA A 123 -6.27 -14.36 -1.72
CA ALA A 123 -5.89 -13.06 -2.23
C ALA A 123 -7.12 -12.27 -2.69
N ALA A 124 -7.99 -12.91 -3.48
CA ALA A 124 -9.22 -12.32 -3.98
C ALA A 124 -10.17 -11.95 -2.82
N LYS A 125 -10.32 -12.84 -1.83
CA LYS A 125 -11.18 -12.62 -0.67
C LYS A 125 -10.71 -11.45 0.21
N VAL A 126 -9.41 -11.29 0.42
CA VAL A 126 -8.85 -10.22 1.26
C VAL A 126 -8.58 -8.91 0.52
N LYS A 127 -8.59 -8.92 -0.82
CA LYS A 127 -8.30 -7.74 -1.66
C LYS A 127 -9.17 -6.53 -1.30
N PRO A 128 -10.51 -6.64 -1.13
CA PRO A 128 -11.34 -5.48 -0.83
C PRO A 128 -11.00 -4.81 0.51
N TYR A 129 -10.52 -5.59 1.49
CA TYR A 129 -10.13 -5.08 2.81
C TYR A 129 -8.77 -4.38 2.83
N ARG A 130 -8.07 -4.34 1.69
CA ARG A 130 -6.78 -3.67 1.54
C ARG A 130 -6.84 -2.56 0.49
N ASP A 131 -8.03 -2.32 -0.06
CA ASP A 131 -8.27 -1.35 -1.12
C ASP A 131 -8.86 -0.07 -0.54
N HIS A 132 -7.97 0.91 -0.32
CA HIS A 132 -8.30 2.23 0.22
C HIS A 132 -8.77 3.22 -0.85
N ARG A 133 -8.91 2.80 -2.11
CA ARG A 133 -9.42 3.69 -3.15
C ARG A 133 -10.84 4.12 -2.80
N THR A 134 -11.15 5.40 -2.97
CA THR A 134 -12.50 5.91 -2.75
C THR A 134 -13.42 5.41 -3.88
N LYS A 135 -14.75 5.48 -3.66
CA LYS A 135 -15.69 5.21 -4.76
C LYS A 135 -15.44 6.15 -5.95
N ALA A 136 -15.05 7.39 -5.68
CA ALA A 136 -14.74 8.38 -6.72
C ALA A 136 -13.50 7.96 -7.55
N ASP A 137 -12.44 7.48 -6.91
CA ASP A 137 -11.23 7.00 -7.60
C ASP A 137 -11.54 5.80 -8.48
N LEU A 138 -12.28 4.84 -7.94
CA LEU A 138 -12.72 3.66 -8.67
C LEU A 138 -13.65 4.04 -9.83
N TYR A 139 -14.55 5.01 -9.63
CA TYR A 139 -15.42 5.50 -10.69
C TYR A 139 -14.63 6.24 -11.78
N ALA A 140 -13.64 7.05 -11.41
CA ALA A 140 -12.79 7.77 -12.34
C ALA A 140 -11.96 6.79 -13.19
N GLU A 141 -11.41 5.75 -12.58
CA GLU A 141 -10.71 4.68 -13.28
C GLU A 141 -11.67 3.88 -14.18
N ALA A 142 -12.86 3.52 -13.70
CA ALA A 142 -13.88 2.85 -14.49
C ALA A 142 -14.34 3.69 -15.69
N LYS A 143 -14.39 5.02 -15.54
CA LYS A 143 -14.66 5.95 -16.65
C LYS A 143 -13.52 5.94 -17.67
N LYS A 144 -12.26 5.93 -17.23
CA LYS A 144 -11.09 5.86 -18.15
C LYS A 144 -11.04 4.57 -18.96
N ARG A 145 -11.57 3.47 -18.41
CA ARG A 145 -11.66 2.16 -19.08
C ARG A 145 -12.97 1.94 -19.82
N ASP A 146 -13.81 2.97 -19.94
CA ASP A 146 -15.15 2.90 -20.57
C ASP A 146 -16.03 1.75 -20.04
N LEU A 147 -15.94 1.49 -18.73
CA LEU A 147 -16.64 0.39 -18.09
C LEU A 147 -18.17 0.62 -18.13
N PRO A 148 -18.95 -0.30 -18.73
CA PRO A 148 -20.40 -0.16 -18.85
C PRO A 148 -21.10 -0.35 -17.50
N GLY A 149 -22.14 0.44 -17.23
CA GLY A 149 -22.88 0.36 -15.96
C GLY A 149 -22.14 0.91 -14.74
N ARG A 150 -20.94 1.50 -14.90
CA ARG A 150 -20.14 2.07 -13.80
C ARG A 150 -20.90 3.07 -12.90
N SER A 151 -21.90 3.77 -13.44
CA SER A 151 -22.70 4.77 -12.70
C SER A 151 -23.63 4.17 -11.66
N THR A 152 -24.06 2.91 -11.84
CA THR A 152 -24.94 2.21 -10.91
C THR A 152 -24.19 1.33 -9.93
N MET A 153 -22.87 1.16 -10.10
CA MET A 153 -22.06 0.28 -9.27
C MET A 153 -21.76 0.88 -7.88
N SER A 154 -21.76 0.02 -6.85
CA SER A 154 -21.21 0.30 -5.52
C SER A 154 -19.68 0.41 -5.56
N LYS A 155 -19.06 0.84 -4.46
CA LYS A 155 -17.59 0.85 -4.31
C LYS A 155 -17.02 -0.54 -4.57
N GLU A 156 -17.63 -1.56 -3.98
CA GLU A 156 -17.21 -2.96 -4.07
C GLU A 156 -17.40 -3.49 -5.49
N GLN A 157 -18.51 -3.15 -6.14
CA GLN A 157 -18.77 -3.54 -7.53
C GLN A 157 -17.77 -2.89 -8.50
N LEU A 158 -17.44 -1.61 -8.31
CA LEU A 158 -16.40 -0.94 -9.09
C LEU A 158 -15.01 -1.55 -8.85
N ALA A 159 -14.65 -1.80 -7.58
CA ALA A 159 -13.37 -2.41 -7.22
C ALA A 159 -13.22 -3.81 -7.83
N LYS A 160 -14.31 -4.59 -7.85
CA LYS A 160 -14.37 -5.91 -8.46
C LYS A 160 -14.28 -5.82 -9.98
N ALA A 161 -15.07 -4.96 -10.63
CA ALA A 161 -15.07 -4.85 -12.08
C ALA A 161 -13.74 -4.28 -12.66
N LEU A 162 -12.95 -3.59 -11.84
CA LEU A 162 -11.60 -3.11 -12.19
C LEU A 162 -10.48 -4.10 -11.83
N ALA A 163 -10.82 -5.21 -11.18
CA ALA A 163 -9.87 -6.25 -10.80
C ALA A 163 -9.56 -7.23 -11.93
N ASP A 164 -10.44 -7.29 -12.92
CA ASP A 164 -10.37 -8.11 -14.14
C ASP A 164 -9.68 -7.34 -15.27
#